data_AF-R7L1J5-F1
#
_entry.id   AF-R7L1J5-F1
#
_cell.length_a   1.000
_cell.length_b   1.000
_cell.length_c   1.000
_cell.angle_alpha   90.00
_cell.angle_beta   90.00
_cell.angle_gamma   90.00
#
_symmetry.space_group_name_H-M   'P 1'
#
loop_
_entity.id
_entity.type
_entity.pdbx_description
1 polymer ?
#
loop_
_entity_poly.entity_id
_entity_poly.type
_entity_poly.pdbx_seq_one_letter_code
_entity_poly.pdbx_strand_id
1 'polypeptide(L)'
;MGSYIKTYMRSVDKALEDESTDFAALKREHLVQIEFIQHERLIHLMVTIMCCILLFIGMCVFFLSQLTAFMVVNALLLILDFSYLIYYFFIENSTQQLYRQYNKICAKLEPDNKTVTELLTDKKMT
;
A
#
# COMPACT_ATOMS: atom_id res chain seq x y z
N MET A 1 -2.75 2.60 -13.58
CA MET A 1 -3.30 3.08 -12.30
C MET A 1 -2.77 4.44 -11.85
N GLY A 2 -1.47 4.74 -11.97
CA GLY A 2 -0.89 6.00 -11.45
C GLY A 2 -1.51 7.32 -11.96
N SER A 3 -2.08 7.33 -13.18
CA SER A 3 -2.76 8.53 -13.71
C SER A 3 -4.10 8.83 -13.05
N TYR A 4 -4.85 7.80 -12.65
CA TYR A 4 -6.19 7.94 -12.05
C TYR A 4 -6.09 8.54 -10.65
N ILE A 5 -5.21 7.97 -9.83
CA ILE A 5 -4.97 8.47 -8.46
C ILE A 5 -4.50 9.93 -8.51
N LYS A 6 -3.59 10.28 -9.42
CA LYS A 6 -3.11 11.66 -9.56
C LYS A 6 -4.19 12.66 -10.00
N THR A 7 -5.14 12.20 -10.81
CA THR A 7 -6.30 13.01 -11.25
C THR A 7 -7.28 13.22 -10.09
N TYR A 8 -7.54 12.17 -9.32
CA TYR A 8 -8.38 12.23 -8.12
C TYR A 8 -7.74 13.08 -7.00
N MET A 9 -6.43 12.95 -6.77
CA MET A 9 -5.67 13.81 -5.86
C MET A 9 -5.83 15.28 -6.24
N ARG A 10 -5.79 15.60 -7.54
CA ARG A 10 -5.95 16.97 -8.04
C ARG A 10 -7.38 17.49 -7.91
N SER A 11 -8.40 16.64 -8.05
CA SER A 11 -9.79 17.04 -7.76
C SER A 11 -10.00 17.28 -6.27
N VAL A 12 -9.35 16.50 -5.40
CA VAL A 12 -9.43 16.68 -3.95
C VAL A 12 -8.68 17.93 -3.50
N ASP A 13 -7.49 18.21 -4.05
CA ASP A 13 -6.76 19.46 -3.78
C ASP A 13 -7.57 20.69 -4.24
N LYS A 14 -8.28 20.61 -5.37
CA LYS A 14 -9.21 21.67 -5.81
C LYS A 14 -10.44 21.80 -4.91
N ALA A 15 -11.03 20.69 -4.46
CA ALA A 15 -12.15 20.70 -3.52
C ALA A 15 -11.73 21.21 -2.13
N LEU A 16 -10.45 21.07 -1.77
CA LEU A 16 -9.86 21.63 -0.56
C LEU A 16 -9.70 23.16 -0.60
N GLU A 17 -9.65 23.77 -1.80
CA GLU A 17 -9.58 25.23 -1.98
C GLU A 17 -10.96 25.90 -1.95
N ASP A 18 -12.05 25.13 -2.10
CA ASP A 18 -13.42 25.61 -2.11
C ASP A 18 -14.10 25.39 -0.74
N GLU A 19 -14.34 26.48 0.00
CA GLU A 19 -14.92 26.52 1.35
C GLU A 19 -16.37 25.98 1.41
N SER A 20 -17.03 25.81 0.27
CA SER A 20 -18.42 25.34 0.16
C SER A 20 -18.58 23.81 0.10
N THR A 21 -17.47 23.07 0.10
CA THR A 21 -17.49 21.62 -0.07
C THR A 21 -17.83 20.90 1.23
N ASP A 22 -18.70 19.89 1.15
CA ASP A 22 -18.98 18.98 2.28
C ASP A 22 -17.76 18.08 2.55
N PHE A 23 -16.85 18.60 3.38
CA PHE A 23 -15.61 17.92 3.78
C PHE A 23 -15.87 16.56 4.46
N ALA A 24 -17.04 16.34 5.05
CA ALA A 24 -17.40 15.05 5.67
C ALA A 24 -17.67 13.97 4.61
N ALA A 25 -18.37 14.33 3.52
CA ALA A 25 -18.58 13.43 2.38
C ALA A 25 -17.27 13.13 1.65
N LEU A 26 -16.44 14.15 1.42
CA LEU A 26 -15.12 14.02 0.78
C LEU A 26 -14.17 13.12 1.58
N LYS A 27 -14.15 13.27 2.92
CA LYS A 27 -13.39 12.42 3.83
C LYS A 27 -13.80 10.95 3.72
N ARG A 28 -15.10 10.66 3.65
CA ARG A 28 -15.61 9.28 3.53
C ARG A 28 -15.17 8.64 2.23
N GLU A 29 -15.25 9.37 1.12
CA GLU A 29 -14.79 8.87 -0.19
C GLU A 29 -13.27 8.63 -0.19
N HIS A 30 -12.50 9.53 0.41
CA HIS A 30 -11.06 9.39 0.56
C HIS A 30 -10.66 8.15 1.38
N LEU A 31 -11.39 7.86 2.47
CA LEU A 31 -11.15 6.66 3.29
C LEU A 31 -11.38 5.38 2.51
N VAL A 32 -12.45 5.31 1.70
CA VAL A 32 -12.71 4.14 0.84
C VAL A 32 -11.59 3.93 -0.17
N GLN A 33 -11.03 5.02 -0.74
CA GLN A 33 -9.87 4.89 -1.63
C GLN A 33 -8.60 4.43 -0.92
N ILE A 34 -8.36 4.92 0.31
CA ILE A 34 -7.24 4.44 1.14
C ILE A 34 -7.41 2.93 1.38
N GLU A 35 -8.60 2.48 1.78
CA GLU A 35 -8.90 1.07 2.04
C GLU A 35 -8.69 0.19 0.80
N PHE A 36 -9.12 0.64 -0.38
CA PHE A 36 -8.91 -0.09 -1.63
C PHE A 36 -7.43 -0.30 -1.95
N ILE A 37 -6.62 0.76 -1.81
CA ILE A 37 -5.17 0.69 -2.03
C ILE A 37 -4.48 -0.17 -0.96
N GLN A 38 -4.95 -0.12 0.29
CA GLN A 38 -4.46 -1.00 1.34
C GLN A 38 -4.77 -2.47 1.07
N HIS A 39 -5.97 -2.77 0.58
CA HIS A 39 -6.40 -4.12 0.23
C HIS A 39 -5.52 -4.72 -0.86
N GLU A 40 -5.16 -3.92 -1.88
CA GLU A 40 -4.22 -4.34 -2.93
C GLU A 40 -2.85 -4.73 -2.37
N ARG A 41 -2.30 -3.96 -1.41
CA ARG A 41 -1.04 -4.31 -0.72
C ARG A 41 -1.15 -5.63 0.05
N LEU A 42 -2.26 -5.87 0.73
CA LEU A 42 -2.47 -7.10 1.51
C LEU A 42 -2.51 -8.33 0.61
N ILE A 43 -3.23 -8.26 -0.51
CA ILE A 43 -3.27 -9.34 -1.50
C ILE A 43 -1.87 -9.61 -2.05
N HIS A 44 -1.13 -8.55 -2.43
CA HIS A 44 0.25 -8.71 -2.90
C HIS A 44 1.13 -9.42 -1.89
N LEU A 45 1.05 -9.03 -0.60
CA LEU A 45 1.81 -9.68 0.46
C LEU A 45 1.42 -11.16 0.61
N MET A 46 0.13 -11.50 0.57
CA MET A 46 -0.31 -12.90 0.66
C MET A 46 0.21 -13.73 -0.51
N VAL A 47 0.13 -13.21 -1.73
CA VAL A 47 0.60 -13.91 -2.94
C VAL A 47 2.12 -14.10 -2.92
N THR A 48 2.89 -13.07 -2.51
CA THR A 48 4.35 -13.17 -2.37
C THR A 48 4.76 -14.18 -1.31
N ILE A 49 4.07 -14.23 -0.16
CA ILE A 49 4.37 -15.23 0.88
C ILE A 49 4.09 -16.65 0.37
N MET A 50 2.98 -16.86 -0.36
CA MET A 50 2.68 -18.16 -0.96
C MET A 50 3.73 -18.58 -1.99
N CYS A 51 4.17 -17.66 -2.86
CA CYS A 51 5.25 -17.92 -3.82
C CYS A 51 6.58 -18.21 -3.12
N CYS A 52 6.89 -17.48 -2.06
CA CYS A 52 8.10 -17.69 -1.26
C CYS A 52 8.12 -19.09 -0.62
N ILE A 53 7.00 -19.55 -0.06
CA ILE A 53 6.88 -20.92 0.48
C ILE A 53 7.09 -21.96 -0.64
N LEU A 54 6.48 -21.75 -1.80
CA LEU A 54 6.68 -22.65 -2.96
C LEU A 54 8.14 -22.68 -3.43
N LEU A 55 8.82 -21.54 -3.42
CA LEU A 55 10.23 -21.42 -3.76
C LEU A 55 11.10 -22.17 -2.74
N PHE A 56 10.81 -22.07 -1.43
CA PHE A 56 11.51 -22.85 -0.41
C PHE A 56 11.29 -24.36 -0.57
N ILE A 57 10.05 -24.80 -0.83
CA ILE A 57 9.74 -26.21 -1.09
C ILE A 57 10.50 -26.67 -2.35
N GLY A 58 10.47 -25.88 -3.41
CA GLY A 58 11.19 -26.13 -4.65
C GLY A 58 12.70 -26.27 -4.44
N MET A 59 13.29 -25.43 -3.59
CA MET A 59 14.69 -25.56 -3.18
C MET A 59 14.95 -26.85 -2.41
N CYS A 60 14.12 -27.20 -1.41
CA CYS A 60 14.27 -28.45 -0.65
C CYS A 60 14.21 -29.69 -1.56
N VAL A 61 13.28 -29.73 -2.52
CA VAL A 61 13.15 -30.83 -3.49
C VAL A 61 14.40 -30.92 -4.38
N PHE A 62 14.93 -29.78 -4.82
CA PHE A 62 16.17 -29.74 -5.59
C PHE A 62 17.35 -30.33 -4.81
N PHE A 63 17.52 -29.97 -3.54
CA PHE A 63 18.60 -30.50 -2.69
C PHE A 63 18.50 -32.02 -2.47
N LEU A 64 17.29 -32.56 -2.38
CA LEU A 64 17.05 -34.00 -2.14
C LEU A 64 17.17 -34.85 -3.41
N SER A 65 16.64 -34.35 -4.54
CA SER A 65 16.50 -35.14 -5.77
C SER A 65 17.57 -34.83 -6.83
N GLN A 66 18.35 -33.76 -6.66
CA GLN A 66 19.31 -33.23 -7.64
C GLN A 66 18.72 -32.99 -9.05
N LEU A 67 17.40 -32.86 -9.16
CA LEU A 67 16.73 -32.60 -10.44
C LEU A 67 16.92 -31.15 -10.88
N THR A 68 17.83 -30.92 -11.83
CA THR A 68 18.15 -29.59 -12.38
C THR A 68 16.95 -28.85 -12.97
N ALA A 69 15.90 -29.57 -13.40
CA ALA A 69 14.66 -28.98 -13.88
C ALA A 69 13.99 -28.06 -12.84
N PHE A 70 14.07 -28.40 -11.54
CA PHE A 70 13.53 -27.56 -10.47
C PHE A 70 14.31 -26.25 -10.31
N MET A 71 15.57 -26.17 -10.72
CA MET A 71 16.36 -24.94 -10.64
C MET A 71 15.76 -23.84 -11.55
N VAL A 72 15.31 -24.22 -12.75
CA VAL A 72 14.66 -23.29 -13.69
C VAL A 72 13.34 -22.77 -13.12
N VAL A 73 12.52 -23.66 -12.55
CA VAL A 73 11.24 -23.28 -11.93
C VAL A 73 11.46 -22.34 -10.74
N ASN A 74 12.42 -22.62 -9.88
CA ASN A 74 12.77 -21.74 -8.75
C ASN A 74 13.29 -20.38 -9.24
N ALA A 75 14.10 -20.34 -10.29
CA ALA A 75 14.58 -19.07 -10.86
C ALA A 75 13.43 -18.22 -11.42
N LEU A 76 12.46 -18.84 -12.10
CA LEU A 76 11.26 -18.14 -12.58
C LEU A 76 10.40 -17.62 -11.43
N LEU A 77 10.18 -18.42 -10.39
CA LEU A 77 9.49 -17.99 -9.16
C LEU A 77 10.22 -16.82 -8.48
N LEU A 78 11.55 -16.84 -8.46
CA LEU A 78 12.35 -15.77 -7.87
C LEU A 78 12.21 -14.46 -8.64
N ILE A 79 12.29 -14.49 -9.98
CA ILE A 79 12.07 -13.31 -10.82
C ILE A 79 10.66 -12.74 -10.59
N LEU A 80 9.66 -13.62 -10.49
CA LEU A 80 8.30 -13.24 -10.17
C LEU A 80 8.22 -12.53 -8.81
N ASP A 81 8.78 -13.11 -7.75
CA ASP A 81 8.79 -12.51 -6.41
C ASP A 81 9.45 -11.12 -6.40
N PHE A 82 10.60 -10.98 -7.07
CA PHE A 82 11.29 -9.68 -7.16
C PHE A 82 10.46 -8.63 -7.92
N SER A 83 9.82 -9.01 -9.03
CA SER A 83 8.93 -8.11 -9.76
C SER A 83 7.76 -7.65 -8.89
N TYR A 84 7.18 -8.55 -8.10
CA TYR A 84 6.10 -8.26 -7.17
C TYR A 84 6.54 -7.33 -6.03
N LEU A 85 7.75 -7.51 -5.49
CA LEU A 85 8.31 -6.61 -4.48
C LEU A 85 8.47 -5.18 -4.99
N ILE A 86 8.95 -5.00 -6.23
CA ILE A 86 9.08 -3.65 -6.83
C ILE A 86 7.72 -2.97 -6.94
N TYR A 87 6.71 -3.71 -7.40
CA TYR A 87 5.35 -3.19 -7.51
C TYR A 87 4.76 -2.79 -6.15
N TYR A 88 5.03 -3.58 -5.11
CA TYR A 88 4.64 -3.28 -3.73
C TYR A 88 5.16 -1.90 -3.26
N PHE A 89 6.43 -1.58 -3.52
CA PHE A 89 7.01 -0.27 -3.15
C PHE A 89 6.35 0.91 -3.88
N PHE A 90 5.91 0.72 -5.12
CA PHE A 90 5.19 1.76 -5.87
C PHE A 90 3.83 2.08 -5.24
N ILE A 91 3.10 1.05 -4.82
CA ILE A 91 1.79 1.21 -4.16
C ILE A 91 1.96 1.84 -2.77
N GLU A 92 2.98 1.43 -2.02
CA GLU A 92 3.29 1.99 -0.71
C GLU A 92 3.45 3.52 -0.76
N ASN A 93 4.26 4.02 -1.70
CA ASN A 93 4.47 5.46 -1.87
C ASN A 93 3.17 6.20 -2.25
N SER A 94 2.29 5.56 -3.03
CA SER A 94 0.98 6.13 -3.40
C SER A 94 0.06 6.21 -2.18
N THR A 95 0.06 5.18 -1.32
CA THR A 95 -0.72 5.16 -0.08
C THR A 95 -0.27 6.25 0.89
N GLN A 96 1.03 6.46 1.04
CA GLN A 96 1.59 7.52 1.89
C GLN A 96 1.20 8.92 1.42
N GLN A 97 1.09 9.14 0.10
CA GLN A 97 0.58 10.41 -0.42
C GLN A 97 -0.88 10.63 -0.05
N LEU A 98 -1.70 9.58 -0.15
CA LEU A 98 -3.13 9.62 0.19
C LEU A 98 -3.35 9.91 1.68
N TYR A 99 -2.54 9.32 2.57
CA TYR A 99 -2.54 9.64 4.00
C TYR A 99 -2.17 11.09 4.30
N ARG A 100 -1.19 11.65 3.59
CA ARG A 100 -0.82 13.07 3.74
C ARG A 100 -1.97 14.00 3.35
N GLN A 101 -2.75 13.65 2.33
CA GLN A 101 -3.93 14.42 1.92
C GLN A 101 -5.06 14.29 2.95
N TYR A 102 -5.31 13.07 3.44
CA TYR A 102 -6.27 12.85 4.52
C TYR A 102 -5.96 13.68 5.77
N ASN A 103 -4.69 13.75 6.17
CA ASN A 103 -4.28 14.59 7.30
C ASN A 103 -4.55 16.08 7.06
N LYS A 104 -4.36 16.58 5.83
CA LYS A 104 -4.68 17.98 5.48
C LYS A 104 -6.18 18.26 5.54
N ILE A 105 -7.02 17.30 5.12
CA ILE A 105 -8.49 17.41 5.20
C ILE A 105 -8.92 17.46 6.68
N CYS A 106 -8.41 16.55 7.52
CA CYS A 106 -8.71 16.54 8.94
C CYS A 106 -8.23 17.81 9.66
N ALA A 107 -7.04 18.32 9.34
CA ALA A 107 -6.52 19.55 9.96
C ALA A 107 -7.35 20.80 9.64
N LYS A 108 -8.02 20.85 8.48
CA LYS A 108 -8.98 21.91 8.15
C LYS A 108 -10.33 21.74 8.83
N LEU A 109 -10.75 20.50 9.11
CA LEU A 109 -12.04 20.19 9.72
C LEU A 109 -12.03 20.33 11.25
N GLU A 110 -10.91 20.02 11.89
CA GLU A 110 -10.74 20.09 13.35
C GLU A 110 -9.32 20.59 13.68
N PRO A 111 -9.10 21.90 13.93
CA PRO A 111 -7.78 22.43 14.26
C PRO A 111 -7.23 22.02 15.65
N ASP A 112 -8.03 21.37 16.51
CA ASP A 112 -7.68 21.06 17.91
C ASP A 112 -7.57 19.55 18.23
N ASN A 113 -7.87 18.65 17.28
CA ASN A 113 -7.78 17.22 17.54
C ASN A 113 -6.39 16.70 17.20
N LYS A 114 -5.55 16.61 18.23
CA LYS A 114 -4.21 16.03 18.27
C LYS A 114 -3.99 15.04 17.13
N THR A 115 -3.23 15.53 16.16
CA THR A 115 -2.74 14.83 14.99
C THR A 115 -2.39 13.38 15.34
N VAL A 116 -2.86 12.41 14.55
CA VAL A 116 -2.53 10.97 14.70
C VAL A 116 -1.02 10.72 14.81
N THR A 117 -0.20 11.65 14.31
CA THR A 117 1.26 11.71 14.51
C THR A 117 1.69 11.82 15.98
N GLU A 118 0.95 12.48 16.87
CA GLU A 118 1.23 12.53 18.31
C GLU A 118 0.85 11.21 19.00
N LEU A 119 -0.29 10.61 18.65
CA LEU A 119 -0.73 9.32 19.22
C LEU A 119 0.21 8.15 18.88
N LEU A 120 0.82 8.16 17.69
CA LEU A 120 1.82 7.17 17.29
C LEU A 120 3.19 7.40 17.94
N THR A 121 3.46 8.61 18.42
CA THR A 121 4.69 8.95 19.14
C THR A 121 4.58 8.60 20.62
N ASP A 122 3.40 8.78 21.22
CA ASP A 122 3.10 8.44 22.62
C ASP A 122 3.13 6.91 22.87
N LYS A 123 2.58 6.11 21.94
CA LYS A 123 2.59 4.64 22.03
C LYS A 123 3.98 4.00 21.88
N LYS A 124 4.99 4.74 21.43
CA LYS A 124 6.40 4.26 21.39
C LYS A 124 7.19 4.57 22.66
N MET A 125 6.61 5.31 23.61
CA MET A 125 7.28 5.69 24.87
C MET A 125 6.60 5.09 26.12
N THR A 126 5.72 4.09 25.93
CA THR A 126 5.23 3.19 27.00
C THR A 126 5.55 1.75 26.63
#